data_AF-A0A8T6XQC5-F1
#
_entry.id   AF-A0A8T6XQC5-F1
#
_cell.length_a   1.000
_cell.length_b   1.000
_cell.length_c   1.000
_cell.angle_alpha   90.00
_cell.angle_beta   90.00
_cell.angle_gamma   90.00
#
_symmetry.space_group_name_H-M   'P 1'
#
loop_
_entity.id
_entity.type
_entity.pdbx_description
1 polymer ?
#
loop_
_entity_poly.entity_id
_entity_poly.type
_entity_poly.pdbx_seq_one_letter_code
_entity_poly.pdbx_strand_id
1 'polypeptide(L)'
;MEKWLDCTISPGQFTGEYAVQGELFDNTEFSMFAENRDLKFKYEPEPDKPVKGWIRVVPLAEKSGLLLITLPQPTFENGQTITVKSNQVREFK
;
A
#
# COMPACT_ATOMS: atom_id res chain seq x y z
N MET A 1 17.17 -0.97 1.69
CA MET A 1 16.48 0.02 0.85
C MET A 1 14.99 -0.10 1.12
N GLU A 2 14.26 0.99 1.13
CA GLU A 2 12.82 0.97 1.39
C GLU A 2 12.06 0.49 0.16
N LYS A 3 11.10 -0.42 0.35
CA LYS A 3 10.21 -0.93 -0.70
C LYS A 3 8.85 -0.27 -0.56
N TRP A 4 8.21 -0.02 -1.69
CA TRP A 4 7.01 0.80 -1.79
C TRP A 4 6.00 0.13 -2.74
N LEU A 5 4.82 -0.23 -2.23
CA LEU A 5 3.75 -0.87 -3.00
C LEU A 5 2.85 0.19 -3.65
N ASP A 6 2.60 0.07 -4.95
CA ASP A 6 1.65 0.90 -5.70
C ASP A 6 0.23 0.81 -5.08
N CYS A 7 -0.39 1.94 -4.78
CA CYS A 7 -1.73 2.00 -4.18
C CYS A 7 -2.50 3.26 -4.61
N THR A 8 -3.80 3.27 -4.28
CA THR A 8 -4.67 4.45 -4.32
C THR A 8 -4.84 4.96 -2.89
N ILE A 9 -4.78 6.28 -2.70
CA ILE A 9 -4.81 6.93 -1.38
C ILE A 9 -5.91 8.00 -1.39
N SER A 10 -6.75 7.98 -0.37
CA SER A 10 -7.77 9.00 -0.08
C SER A 10 -7.70 9.44 1.38
N PRO A 11 -8.31 10.58 1.75
CA PRO A 11 -8.37 10.98 3.16
C PRO A 11 -9.15 9.97 4.00
N GLY A 12 -8.66 9.69 5.21
CA GLY A 12 -9.40 8.96 6.24
C GLY A 12 -10.48 9.81 6.89
N GLN A 13 -11.17 9.24 7.88
CA GLN A 13 -12.18 10.00 8.66
C GLN A 13 -11.55 10.95 9.67
N PHE A 14 -10.33 10.64 10.12
CA PHE A 14 -9.60 11.42 11.11
C PHE A 14 -8.40 12.18 10.50
N THR A 15 -8.02 13.28 11.13
CA THR A 15 -6.86 14.07 10.70
C THR A 15 -5.57 13.25 10.80
N GLY A 16 -4.83 13.15 9.69
CA GLY A 16 -3.56 12.41 9.62
C GLY A 16 -3.71 10.92 9.31
N GLU A 17 -4.94 10.42 9.18
CA GLU A 17 -5.28 9.09 8.70
C GLU A 17 -5.60 9.12 7.20
N TYR A 18 -5.17 8.10 6.47
CA TYR A 18 -5.45 7.93 5.05
C TYR A 18 -6.03 6.55 4.81
N ALA A 19 -7.06 6.47 3.97
CA ALA A 19 -7.54 5.22 3.43
C ALA A 19 -6.65 4.82 2.24
N VAL A 20 -6.20 3.57 2.25
CA VAL A 20 -5.31 3.01 1.24
C VAL A 20 -5.98 1.79 0.63
N GLN A 21 -6.00 1.76 -0.70
CA GLN A 21 -6.50 0.63 -1.48
C GLN A 21 -5.41 0.12 -2.41
N GLY A 22 -5.19 -1.19 -2.42
CA GLY A 22 -4.25 -1.85 -3.30
C GLY A 22 -4.78 -3.18 -3.81
N GLU A 23 -3.99 -3.87 -4.62
CA GLU A 23 -4.37 -5.15 -5.22
C GLU A 23 -3.41 -6.25 -4.78
N LEU A 24 -3.98 -7.41 -4.44
CA LEU A 24 -3.27 -8.66 -4.19
C LEU A 24 -2.79 -9.28 -5.51
N PHE A 25 -2.06 -10.39 -5.42
CA PHE A 25 -1.52 -11.11 -6.58
C PHE A 25 -2.59 -11.57 -7.60
N ASP A 26 -3.82 -11.82 -7.14
CA ASP A 26 -4.97 -12.29 -7.93
C ASP A 26 -5.88 -11.14 -8.41
N ASN A 27 -5.46 -9.89 -8.22
CA ASN A 27 -6.21 -8.66 -8.45
C ASN A 27 -7.42 -8.46 -7.51
N THR A 28 -7.54 -9.24 -6.44
CA THR A 28 -8.47 -8.92 -5.36
C THR A 28 -7.99 -7.65 -4.66
N GLU A 29 -8.91 -6.72 -4.40
CA GLU A 29 -8.58 -5.49 -3.68
C GLU A 29 -8.42 -5.74 -2.18
N PHE A 30 -7.53 -4.99 -1.54
CA PHE A 30 -7.46 -4.87 -0.09
C PHE A 30 -7.60 -3.41 0.31
N SER A 31 -8.10 -3.17 1.52
CA SER A 31 -8.23 -1.84 2.09
C SER A 31 -7.59 -1.77 3.48
N MET A 32 -7.00 -0.63 3.81
CA MET A 32 -6.43 -0.38 5.14
C MET A 32 -6.41 1.10 5.46
N PHE A 33 -6.20 1.43 6.75
CA PHE A 33 -5.76 2.76 7.15
C PHE A 33 -4.24 2.81 7.27
N ALA A 34 -3.66 3.97 6.99
CA ALA A 34 -2.24 4.22 7.16
C ALA A 34 -1.96 5.66 7.60
N GLU A 35 -0.82 5.85 8.25
CA GLU A 35 -0.32 7.16 8.63
C GLU A 35 0.50 7.78 7.50
N ASN A 36 0.56 9.12 7.43
CA ASN A 36 1.34 9.86 6.42
C ASN A 36 2.80 9.39 6.30
N ARG A 37 3.44 9.04 7.43
CA ARG A 37 4.84 8.59 7.47
C ARG A 37 5.12 7.32 6.67
N ASP A 38 4.09 6.51 6.44
CA ASP A 38 4.17 5.24 5.71
C ASP A 38 3.72 5.40 4.25
N LEU A 39 3.42 6.62 3.80
CA LEU A 39 2.88 6.92 2.48
C LEU A 39 3.78 7.86 1.68
N LYS A 40 3.72 7.71 0.35
CA LYS A 40 4.28 8.65 -0.62
C LYS A 40 3.22 8.95 -1.67
N PHE A 41 2.97 10.23 -1.90
CA PHE A 41 2.08 10.71 -2.95
C PHE A 41 2.53 12.10 -3.40
N LYS A 42 2.24 12.43 -4.66
CA LYS A 42 2.70 13.70 -5.26
C LYS A 42 1.85 14.90 -4.86
N TYR A 43 0.56 14.67 -4.62
CA TYR A 43 -0.43 15.68 -4.29
C TYR A 43 -1.23 15.20 -3.10
N GLU A 44 -1.61 16.13 -2.21
CA GLU A 44 -2.47 15.80 -1.07
C GLU A 44 -3.79 15.22 -1.60
N PRO A 45 -4.25 14.05 -1.12
CA PRO A 45 -5.52 13.51 -1.51
C PRO A 45 -6.68 14.34 -0.95
N GLU A 46 -7.75 14.49 -1.73
CA GLU A 46 -9.00 15.15 -1.33
C GLU A 46 -10.15 14.11 -1.29
N PRO A 47 -11.24 14.34 -0.54
CA PRO A 47 -12.33 13.37 -0.40
C PRO A 47 -12.94 12.89 -1.73
N ASP A 48 -12.97 13.75 -2.74
CA ASP A 48 -13.48 13.48 -4.09
C ASP A 48 -12.37 13.20 -5.11
N LYS A 49 -11.09 13.26 -4.70
CA LYS A 49 -9.92 13.08 -5.58
C LYS A 49 -8.88 12.17 -4.92
N PRO A 50 -9.11 10.84 -4.95
CA PRO A 50 -8.07 9.89 -4.57
C PRO A 50 -6.88 10.02 -5.52
N VAL A 51 -5.68 9.83 -4.98
CA VAL A 51 -4.43 9.94 -5.75
C VAL A 51 -3.74 8.58 -5.84
N LYS A 52 -3.00 8.37 -6.92
CA LYS A 52 -2.04 7.26 -6.98
C LYS A 52 -0.83 7.61 -6.13
N GLY A 53 -0.36 6.63 -5.38
CA GLY A 53 0.79 6.77 -4.51
C GLY A 53 1.38 5.42 -4.16
N TRP A 54 2.10 5.41 -3.05
CA TRP A 54 2.77 4.23 -2.56
C TRP A 54 2.67 4.12 -1.05
N ILE A 55 2.59 2.88 -0.56
CA ILE A 55 2.71 2.55 0.86
C ILE A 55 4.01 1.79 1.12
N ARG A 56 4.69 2.11 2.22
CA ARG A 56 5.93 1.45 2.64
C ARG A 56 5.67 -0.01 2.98
N VAL A 57 6.53 -0.91 2.53
CA VAL A 57 6.40 -2.35 2.80
C VAL A 57 7.73 -2.99 3.17
N VAL A 58 7.68 -4.13 3.85
CA VAL A 58 8.84 -4.97 4.14
C VAL A 58 8.73 -6.26 3.33
N PRO A 59 9.64 -6.53 2.38
CA PRO A 59 9.64 -7.79 1.64
C PRO A 59 10.11 -8.94 2.54
N LEU A 60 9.43 -10.08 2.45
CA LEU A 60 9.76 -11.30 3.21
C LEU A 60 10.35 -12.39 2.33
N ALA A 61 9.71 -12.68 1.20
CA ALA A 61 10.13 -13.74 0.28
C ALA A 61 9.62 -13.45 -1.13
N GLU A 62 10.38 -13.86 -2.14
CA GLU A 62 9.99 -13.76 -3.55
C GLU A 62 10.05 -15.14 -4.21
N LYS A 63 9.01 -15.47 -4.99
CA LYS A 63 8.97 -16.70 -5.79
C LYS A 63 8.11 -16.50 -7.02
N SER A 64 8.65 -16.84 -8.19
CA SER A 64 7.89 -16.87 -9.46
C SER A 64 7.17 -15.55 -9.78
N GLY A 65 7.80 -14.41 -9.51
CA GLY A 65 7.22 -13.08 -9.74
C GLY A 65 6.21 -12.63 -8.69
N LEU A 66 5.95 -13.43 -7.66
CA LEU A 66 5.15 -13.05 -6.50
C LEU A 66 6.05 -12.67 -5.33
N LEU A 67 5.65 -11.61 -4.62
CA LEU A 67 6.36 -11.08 -3.48
C LEU A 67 5.45 -11.12 -2.24
N LEU A 68 5.91 -11.83 -1.22
CA LEU A 68 5.31 -11.81 0.11
C LEU A 68 5.85 -10.58 0.84
N ILE A 69 4.95 -9.74 1.34
CA ILE A 69 5.28 -8.48 2.00
C ILE A 69 4.53 -8.33 3.32
N THR A 70 5.10 -7.53 4.22
CA THR A 70 4.43 -7.03 5.44
C THR A 70 4.11 -5.55 5.26
N LEU A 71 2.83 -5.20 5.49
CA LEU A 71 2.29 -3.85 5.51
C LEU A 71 2.57 -3.15 6.86
N PRO A 72 2.52 -1.82 6.95
CA PRO A 72 2.75 -1.09 8.20
C PRO A 72 1.61 -1.30 9.21
N GLN A 73 0.41 -1.60 8.71
CA GLN A 73 -0.79 -1.90 9.48
C GLN A 73 -1.56 -3.05 8.80
N PRO A 74 -2.43 -3.79 9.52
CA PRO A 74 -3.24 -4.84 8.91
C PRO A 74 -4.27 -4.27 7.91
N THR A 75 -4.55 -5.02 6.85
CA THR A 75 -5.74 -4.79 6.01
C THR A 75 -6.99 -5.24 6.73
N PHE A 76 -8.15 -4.77 6.27
CA PHE A 76 -9.44 -5.20 6.82
C PHE A 76 -9.76 -6.66 6.46
N GLU A 77 -9.21 -7.17 5.35
CA GLU A 77 -9.59 -8.44 4.75
C GLU A 77 -8.59 -9.59 5.01
N ASN A 78 -7.29 -9.29 5.11
CA ASN A 78 -6.21 -10.28 4.99
C ASN A 78 -5.12 -10.18 6.07
N GLY A 79 -5.26 -9.27 7.03
CA GLY A 79 -4.24 -9.02 8.04
C GLY A 79 -3.03 -8.26 7.46
N GLN A 80 -1.86 -8.42 8.08
CA GLN A 80 -0.71 -7.54 7.79
C GLN A 80 0.26 -8.11 6.72
N THR A 81 0.24 -9.42 6.49
CA THR A 81 1.14 -10.08 5.55
C THR A 81 0.35 -10.54 4.33
N ILE A 82 0.68 -9.99 3.16
CA ILE A 82 -0.04 -10.23 1.91
C ILE A 82 0.91 -10.63 0.79
N THR A 83 0.37 -11.26 -0.25
CA THR A 83 1.11 -11.59 -1.47
C THR A 83 0.68 -10.66 -2.60
N VAL A 84 1.65 -10.01 -3.23
CA VAL A 84 1.47 -9.10 -4.37
C VAL A 84 2.33 -9.56 -5.55
N LYS A 85 2.09 -9.01 -6.73
CA LYS A 85 3.01 -9.17 -7.88
C LYS A 85 4.23 -8.28 -7.64
N SER A 86 5.41 -8.79 -7.96
CA SER A 86 6.67 -8.07 -7.72
C SER A 86 6.77 -6.75 -8.50
N ASN A 87 6.08 -6.64 -9.64
CA ASN A 87 6.01 -5.42 -10.44
C ASN A 87 5.14 -4.31 -9.83
N GLN A 88 4.37 -4.59 -8.77
CA GLN A 88 3.64 -3.58 -8.01
C GLN A 88 4.53 -2.89 -6.97
N VAL A 89 5.75 -3.40 -6.71
CA VAL A 89 6.65 -2.89 -5.68
C VAL A 89 7.86 -2.21 -6.29
N ARG A 90 8.13 -0.99 -5.83
CA ARG A 90 9.21 -0.12 -6.31
C ARG A 90 10.28 0.10 -5.24
N GLU A 91 11.47 0.47 -5.72
CA GLU A 91 12.55 1.03 -4.93
C GLU A 91 12.75 2.50 -5.33
N PHE A 92 12.92 3.36 -4.34
CA PHE A 92 13.40 4.73 -4.57
C PHE A 92 14.88 4.79 -4.15
N LYS A 93 15.69 5.45 -4.97
CA LYS A 93 17.10 5.73 -4.67
C LYS A 93 17.23 6.92 -3.72
#